data_AF-A0A3D1LDA9-F1
#
_entry.id   AF-A0A3D1LDA9-F1
#
_cell.length_a   1.000
_cell.length_b   1.000
_cell.length_c   1.000
_cell.angle_alpha   90.00
_cell.angle_beta   90.00
_cell.angle_gamma   90.00
#
_symmetry.space_group_name_H-M   'P 1'
#
loop_
_entity.id
_entity.type
_entity.pdbx_description
1 polymer ?
#
loop_
_entity_poly.entity_id
_entity_poly.type
_entity_poly.pdbx_seq_one_letter_code
_entity_poly.pdbx_strand_id
1 'polypeptide(L)' 'MKRRIIQIDETLCNGCGACATACHEGAIDIINGKAKLVREN' A
#
# COMPACT_ATOMS: atom_id res chain seq x y z
N MET A 1 -8.96 21.05 1.92
CA MET A 1 -8.33 20.18 0.90
C MET A 1 -8.65 18.73 1.24
N LYS A 2 -9.30 17.95 0.37
CA LYS A 2 -9.67 16.55 0.67
C LYS A 2 -8.44 15.66 0.50
N ARG A 3 -7.90 15.11 1.59
CA ARG A 3 -6.84 14.09 1.54
C ARG A 3 -7.42 12.84 0.86
N ARG A 4 -6.82 12.40 -0.23
CA ARG A 4 -7.14 11.10 -0.83
C ARG A 4 -6.34 10.06 -0.06
N ILE A 5 -6.99 9.41 0.90
CA ILE A 5 -6.42 8.28 1.63
C ILE A 5 -6.44 7.10 0.66
N ILE A 6 -5.27 6.53 0.39
CA ILE A 6 -5.17 5.28 -0.36
C ILE A 6 -5.72 4.18 0.54
N GLN A 7 -6.71 3.42 0.08
CA GLN A 7 -7.21 2.24 0.79
C GLN A 7 -6.82 1.00 0.00
N ILE A 8 -6.22 0.04 0.70
CA ILE A 8 -5.86 -1.25 0.15
C ILE A 8 -6.93 -2.24 0.57
N ASP A 9 -7.59 -2.86 -0.39
CA ASP A 9 -8.52 -3.94 -0.11
C ASP A 9 -7.73 -5.24 0.10
N GLU A 10 -7.61 -5.65 1.36
CA GLU A 10 -6.87 -6.86 1.75
C GLU A 10 -7.53 -8.14 1.22
N THR A 11 -8.81 -8.13 0.81
CA THR A 11 -9.49 -9.31 0.26
C THR A 11 -9.10 -9.56 -1.19
N LEU A 12 -8.89 -8.48 -1.95
CA LEU A 12 -8.41 -8.53 -3.33
C LEU A 12 -6.87 -8.52 -3.42
N CYS A 13 -6.21 -8.04 -2.37
CA CYS A 13 -4.76 -8.06 -2.29
C CYS A 13 -4.25 -9.50 -2.16
N ASN A 14 -3.55 -9.94 -3.20
CA ASN A 14 -2.88 -11.23 -3.26
C ASN A 14 -1.38 -11.17 -2.87
N GLY A 15 -0.90 -10.02 -2.39
CA GLY A 15 0.49 -9.86 -1.99
C GLY A 15 1.50 -9.73 -3.13
N CYS A 16 1.07 -9.40 -4.35
CA CYS A 16 1.96 -9.35 -5.52
C CYS A 16 3.11 -8.33 -5.43
N GLY A 17 3.06 -7.37 -4.50
CA GLY A 17 4.14 -6.38 -4.34
C GLY A 17 4.15 -5.24 -5.36
N ALA A 18 3.31 -5.28 -6.40
CA ALA A 18 3.32 -4.28 -7.46
C ALA A 18 3.12 -2.84 -6.95
N CYS A 19 2.26 -2.67 -5.94
CA CYS A 19 2.03 -1.37 -5.30
C CYS A 19 3.25 -0.87 -4.50
N ALA A 20 3.94 -1.76 -3.77
CA ALA A 20 5.16 -1.41 -3.04
C ALA A 20 6.29 -1.05 -4.01
N THR A 21 6.46 -1.79 -5.11
CA THR A 21 7.44 -1.49 -6.16
C THR A 21 7.12 -0.20 -6.93
N ALA A 22 5.84 0.06 -7.20
CA ALA A 22 5.43 1.30 -7.88
C ALA A 22 5.54 2.54 -6.97
N CYS A 23 5.48 2.35 -5.66
CA CYS A 23 5.55 3.43 -4.68
C CYS A 23 6.99 3.94 -4.52
N HIS A 24 7.32 4.97 -5.28
CA HIS A 24 8.64 5.62 -5.20
C HIS A 24 8.91 6.30 -3.85
N GLU A 25 7.85 6.69 -3.12
CA GLU A 25 7.95 7.27 -1.78
C GLU A 25 8.16 6.24 -0.67
N GLY A 26 8.01 4.93 -0.96
CA GLY A 26 8.10 3.89 0.07
C GLY A 26 6.99 3.98 1.13
N ALA A 27 5.83 4.54 0.76
CA ALA A 27 4.66 4.65 1.63
C ALA A 27 3.90 3.32 1.79
N ILE A 28 4.07 2.40 0.83
CA ILE A 28 3.41 1.09 0.79
C ILE A 28 4.48 0.00 0.90
N ASP A 29 4.25 -0.96 1.79
CA ASP A 29 5.10 -2.12 1.99
C ASP A 29 4.26 -3.41 2.01
N ILE A 30 4.87 -4.56 1.80
CA ILE A 30 4.19 -5.86 1.87
C ILE A 30 4.48 -6.50 3.22
N ILE A 31 3.48 -6.50 4.11
CA ILE A 31 3.58 -7.10 5.44
C ILE A 31 2.64 -8.32 5.51
N ASN A 32 3.18 -9.47 5.91
CA ASN A 32 2.45 -10.75 5.95
C ASN A 32 1.81 -11.14 4.60
N GLY A 33 2.48 -10.83 3.49
CA GLY A 33 1.98 -11.16 2.15
C GLY A 33 0.77 -10.30 1.72
N LYS A 34 0.51 -9.18 2.39
CA LYS A 34 -0.50 -8.19 1.97
C LYS A 34 0.10 -6.79 1.96
N ALA A 35 -0.39 -5.95 1.06
CA ALA A 35 0.04 -4.57 0.99
C ALA A 35 -0.52 -3.76 2.16
N LYS A 36 0.36 -3.04 2.84
CA LYS A 36 0.03 -2.15 3.96
C LYS A 36 0.71 -0.80 3.77
N LEU A 37 -0.01 0.25 4.16
CA LEU A 37 0.55 1.59 4.22
C LEU A 37 1.38 1.70 5.51
N VAL A 38 2.66 2.02 5.37
CA VAL A 38 3.63 2.09 6.48
C VAL A 38 4.07 3.53 6.77
N ARG A 39 3.84 4.45 5.83
CA ARG A 39 4.08 5.89 6.02
C ARG A 39 2.94 6.69 5.42
N GLU A 40 2.25 7.42 6.28
CA GLU A 40 1.40 8.56 5.93
C GLU A 40 2.00 9.80 6.61
N ASN A 41 2.27 10.87 5.86
CA ASN A 41 2.76 12.16 6.39
C ASN A 41 1.75 13.25 6.06
#